data_AF-A0A843CXZ7-F1
#
_entry.id   AF-A0A843CXZ7-F1
#
_cell.length_a   1.000
_cell.length_b   1.000
_cell.length_c   1.000
_cell.angle_alpha   90.00
_cell.angle_beta   90.00
_cell.angle_gamma   90.00
#
_symmetry.space_group_name_H-M   'P 1'
#
loop_
_entity.id
_entity.type
_entity.pdbx_description
1 polymer ?
#
loop_
_entity_poly.entity_id
_entity_poly.type
_entity_poly.pdbx_seq_one_letter_code
_entity_poly.pdbx_strand_id
1 'polypeptide(L)'
;DILICAELSRLGRNLFMIMEILNICMRKECKVWTIKDNYRLGDDIQSKVLAFAFGLSAEIERNLISQRTKEALARKKAEGVVLGRPVGSKSKKVKLSGQEEVIRVLLERNVSKCEIARIFGVDRMTVASFIKNRI
;
A
#
# COMPACT_ATOMS: atom_id res chain seq x y z
N ASP A 1 -10.47 25.54 -17.89
CA ASP A 1 -11.27 24.45 -17.28
C ASP A 1 -11.45 24.65 -15.78
N ILE A 2 -12.48 24.03 -15.20
CA ILE A 2 -12.81 24.13 -13.77
C ILE A 2 -13.01 22.72 -13.21
N LEU A 3 -12.25 22.39 -12.16
CA LEU A 3 -12.41 21.18 -11.36
C LEU A 3 -13.28 21.49 -10.14
N ILE A 4 -14.47 20.90 -10.08
CA ILE A 4 -15.41 21.07 -8.95
C ILE A 4 -15.37 19.82 -8.08
N CYS A 5 -15.19 19.99 -6.77
CA CYS A 5 -15.13 18.90 -5.80
C CYS A 5 -15.99 19.20 -4.56
N ALA A 6 -16.40 18.18 -3.83
CA ALA A 6 -17.16 18.39 -2.58
C ALA A 6 -16.31 19.09 -1.51
N GLU A 7 -15.06 18.64 -1.31
CA GLU A 7 -14.11 19.09 -0.29
C GLU A 7 -12.69 18.73 -0.74
N LEU A 8 -11.65 19.42 -0.26
CA LEU A 8 -10.26 19.23 -0.73
C LEU A 8 -9.73 17.79 -0.48
N SER A 9 -10.20 17.14 0.59
CA SER A 9 -9.80 15.77 0.95
C SER A 9 -10.22 14.72 -0.08
N ARG A 10 -11.08 15.05 -1.04
CA ARG A 10 -11.48 14.14 -2.13
C ARG A 10 -10.51 14.13 -3.31
N LEU A 11 -9.56 15.05 -3.33
CA LEU A 11 -8.54 15.11 -4.38
C LEU A 11 -7.42 14.09 -4.17
N GLY A 12 -7.16 13.65 -2.94
CA GLY A 12 -6.04 12.74 -2.68
C GLY A 12 -6.12 12.05 -1.33
N ARG A 13 -5.38 10.95 -1.19
CA ARG A 13 -5.33 10.14 0.04
C ARG A 13 -4.42 10.71 1.13
N ASN A 14 -3.60 11.70 0.77
CA ASN A 14 -2.74 12.43 1.69
C ASN A 14 -2.65 13.90 1.25
N LEU A 15 -2.27 14.78 2.17
CA LEU A 15 -2.20 16.22 1.92
C LEU A 15 -1.25 16.56 0.75
N PHE A 16 -0.14 15.82 0.63
CA PHE A 16 0.82 16.02 -0.45
C PHE A 16 0.20 15.81 -1.84
N MET A 17 -0.57 14.74 -2.02
CA MET A 17 -1.22 14.41 -3.29
C MET A 17 -2.24 15.49 -3.66
N ILE A 18 -2.95 16.03 -2.67
CA ILE A 18 -3.86 17.16 -2.86
C ILE A 18 -3.07 18.38 -3.34
N MET A 19 -1.96 18.72 -2.69
CA MET A 19 -1.11 19.86 -3.08
C MET A 19 -0.48 19.69 -4.47
N GLU A 20 -0.05 18.49 -4.83
CA GLU A 20 0.47 18.17 -6.16
C GLU A 20 -0.60 18.40 -7.25
N ILE A 21 -1.84 17.94 -7.01
CA ILE A 21 -2.97 18.15 -7.91
C ILE A 21 -3.28 19.64 -8.05
N LEU A 22 -3.29 20.39 -6.94
CA LEU A 22 -3.50 21.84 -6.97
C LEU A 22 -2.39 22.56 -7.78
N ASN A 23 -1.13 22.16 -7.63
CA ASN A 23 -0.01 22.72 -8.41
C ASN A 23 -0.12 22.40 -9.92
N ILE A 24 -0.55 21.19 -10.26
CA ILE A 24 -0.83 20.83 -11.67
C ILE A 24 -1.96 21.69 -12.22
N CYS A 25 -3.04 21.87 -11.46
CA CYS A 25 -4.15 22.73 -11.84
C CYS A 25 -3.69 24.18 -12.05
N MET A 26 -2.85 24.72 -11.16
CA MET A 26 -2.29 26.07 -11.32
C MET A 26 -1.45 26.23 -12.59
N ARG A 27 -0.53 25.29 -12.87
CA ARG A 27 0.34 25.36 -14.07
C ARG A 27 -0.44 25.24 -15.38
N LYS A 28 -1.59 24.56 -15.34
CA LYS A 28 -2.49 24.39 -16.48
C LYS A 28 -3.61 25.44 -16.53
N GLU A 29 -3.54 26.47 -15.68
CA GLU A 29 -4.57 27.51 -15.57
C GLU A 29 -6.01 26.95 -15.32
N CYS A 30 -6.08 25.79 -14.68
CA CYS A 30 -7.33 25.15 -14.28
C CYS A 30 -7.74 25.64 -12.89
N LYS A 31 -8.99 26.08 -12.75
CA LYS A 31 -9.56 26.55 -11.48
C LYS A 31 -10.03 25.35 -10.66
N VAL A 32 -9.83 25.37 -9.34
CA VAL A 32 -10.32 24.31 -8.44
C VAL A 32 -11.29 24.91 -7.44
N TRP A 33 -12.53 24.43 -7.44
CA TRP A 33 -13.61 24.89 -6.57
C TRP A 33 -14.08 23.77 -5.66
N THR A 34 -14.18 24.05 -4.36
CA THR A 34 -14.83 23.13 -3.42
C THR A 34 -16.15 23.68 -2.90
N ILE A 35 -17.15 22.81 -2.79
CA ILE A 35 -18.52 23.20 -2.41
C ILE A 35 -18.66 23.36 -0.90
N LYS A 36 -18.12 22.43 -0.10
CA LYS A 36 -18.24 22.45 1.36
C LYS A 36 -17.34 23.49 2.03
N ASP A 37 -16.09 23.59 1.54
CA ASP A 37 -15.09 24.48 2.14
C ASP A 37 -15.09 25.89 1.49
N ASN A 38 -15.94 26.10 0.48
CA ASN A 38 -15.98 27.30 -0.38
C ASN A 38 -14.58 27.75 -0.85
N TYR A 39 -13.68 26.78 -1.07
CA TYR A 39 -12.30 27.07 -1.46
C TYR A 39 -12.22 27.32 -2.97
N ARG A 40 -11.48 28.37 -3.37
CA ARG A 40 -11.30 28.75 -4.78
C ARG A 40 -9.82 28.95 -5.10
N LEU A 41 -9.25 28.00 -5.82
CA LEU A 41 -7.89 28.13 -6.36
C LEU A 41 -7.91 28.97 -7.63
N GLY A 42 -7.25 30.13 -7.61
CA GLY A 42 -7.03 30.95 -8.80
C GLY A 42 -7.10 32.46 -8.58
N ASP A 43 -7.92 32.92 -7.62
CA ASP A 43 -8.28 34.34 -7.51
C ASP A 43 -7.40 35.16 -6.55
N ASP A 44 -6.59 34.53 -5.70
CA ASP A 44 -5.74 35.22 -4.71
C ASP A 44 -4.31 34.64 -4.67
N ILE A 45 -3.30 35.51 -4.72
CA ILE A 45 -1.87 35.16 -4.67
C ILE A 45 -1.53 34.42 -3.37
N GLN A 46 -2.21 34.76 -2.27
CA GLN A 46 -2.01 34.13 -0.96
C GLN A 46 -2.33 32.64 -1.00
N SER A 47 -3.41 32.25 -1.68
CA SER A 47 -3.82 30.83 -1.83
C SER A 47 -2.80 30.02 -2.63
N LYS A 48 -2.12 30.66 -3.61
CA LYS A 48 -1.08 30.04 -4.44
C LYS A 48 0.23 29.83 -3.66
N VAL A 49 0.67 30.83 -2.89
CA VAL A 49 1.89 30.75 -2.06
C VAL A 49 1.72 29.73 -0.93
N LEU A 50 0.56 29.73 -0.29
CA LEU A 50 0.28 28.81 0.81
C LEU A 50 0.23 27.35 0.34
N ALA A 51 -0.38 27.08 -0.81
CA ALA A 51 -0.37 25.74 -1.42
C ALA A 51 1.05 25.27 -1.78
N PHE A 52 1.88 26.17 -2.31
CA PHE A 52 3.27 25.86 -2.64
C PHE A 52 4.13 25.59 -1.39
N ALA A 53 4.02 26.43 -0.36
CA ALA A 53 4.74 26.26 0.90
C ALA A 53 4.36 24.96 1.62
N PHE A 54 3.07 24.61 1.66
CA PHE A 54 2.64 23.35 2.25
C PHE A 54 3.01 22.13 1.40
N GLY A 55 3.03 22.25 0.07
CA GLY A 55 3.53 21.20 -0.82
C GLY A 55 5.00 20.87 -0.54
N LEU A 56 5.85 21.89 -0.45
CA LEU A 56 7.27 21.75 -0.10
C LEU A 56 7.46 21.21 1.32
N SER A 57 6.72 21.73 2.30
CA SER A 57 6.79 21.28 3.69
C SER A 57 6.42 19.80 3.83
N ALA A 58 5.38 19.34 3.11
CA ALA A 58 4.95 17.95 3.13
C ALA A 58 5.98 17.01 2.47
N GLU A 59 6.68 17.46 1.44
CA GLU A 59 7.78 16.70 0.82
C GLU A 59 8.94 16.52 1.81
N ILE A 60 9.33 17.60 2.47
CA ILE A 60 10.39 17.60 3.49
C ILE A 60 10.00 16.67 4.65
N GLU A 61 8.77 16.75 5.15
CA GLU A 61 8.30 15.90 6.25
C GLU A 61 8.36 14.40 5.87
N ARG A 62 7.91 14.03 4.66
CA ARG A 62 8.01 12.65 4.17
C ARG A 62 9.47 12.17 4.13
N ASN A 63 10.36 13.01 3.61
CA ASN A 63 11.79 12.71 3.54
C ASN A 63 12.39 12.54 4.95
N LEU A 64 12.00 13.38 5.91
CA LEU A 64 12.42 13.27 7.31
C LEU A 64 11.90 11.99 7.98
N ILE A 65 10.64 11.59 7.75
CA ILE A 65 10.10 10.33 8.27
C ILE A 65 10.85 9.12 7.69
N SER A 66 11.12 9.15 6.38
CA SER A 66 11.89 8.09 5.73
C SER A 66 13.34 8.03 6.23
N GLN A 67 13.99 9.18 6.42
CA GLN A 67 15.33 9.25 6.99
C GLN A 67 15.38 8.67 8.40
N ARG A 68 14.48 9.09 9.30
CA ARG A 68 14.41 8.56 10.68
C ARG A 68 14.25 7.04 10.73
N THR A 69 13.37 6.50 9.88
CA THR A 69 13.15 5.04 9.84
C THR A 69 14.38 4.31 9.28
N LYS A 70 15.02 4.84 8.23
CA LYS A 70 16.26 4.28 7.69
C LYS A 70 17.41 4.32 8.69
N GLU A 71 17.59 5.42 9.40
CA GLU A 71 18.61 5.57 10.44
C GLU A 71 18.37 4.60 11.61
N ALA A 72 17.12 4.46 12.06
CA ALA A 72 16.77 3.50 13.10
C ALA A 72 17.03 2.05 12.66
N LEU A 73 16.72 1.71 11.42
CA LEU A 73 17.01 0.38 10.86
C LEU A 73 18.52 0.14 10.71
N ALA A 74 19.27 1.14 10.23
CA ALA A 74 20.73 1.05 10.11
C ALA A 74 21.39 0.82 11.46
N ARG A 75 20.92 1.52 12.51
CA ARG A 75 21.39 1.33 13.89
C ARG A 75 21.09 -0.08 14.40
N LYS A 76 19.84 -0.56 14.27
CA LYS A 76 19.48 -1.93 14.67
C LYS A 76 20.29 -2.99 13.94
N LYS A 77 20.58 -2.78 12.66
CA LYS A 77 21.44 -3.67 11.87
C LYS A 77 22.88 -3.66 12.38
N ALA A 78 23.42 -2.50 12.75
CA ALA A 78 24.76 -2.38 13.34
C ALA A 78 24.84 -3.02 14.74
N GLU A 79 23.76 -2.98 15.51
CA GLU A 79 23.59 -3.71 16.79
C GLU A 79 23.43 -5.24 16.60
N GLY A 80 23.46 -5.74 15.37
CA GLY A 80 23.38 -7.17 15.06
C GLY A 80 21.96 -7.72 14.95
N VAL A 81 20.92 -6.86 15.01
CA VAL A 81 19.53 -7.31 14.82
C VAL A 81 19.30 -7.67 13.35
N VAL A 82 18.89 -8.92 13.11
CA VAL A 82 18.50 -9.39 11.77
C VAL A 82 17.16 -8.75 11.40
N LEU A 83 17.19 -7.81 10.46
CA LEU A 83 16.00 -7.16 9.93
C LEU A 83 15.28 -8.07 8.93
N GLY A 84 13.95 -7.95 8.88
CA GLY A 84 13.11 -8.71 7.95
C GLY A 84 12.67 -10.07 8.49
N ARG A 85 12.21 -10.93 7.60
CA ARG A 85 11.70 -12.26 7.96
C ARG A 85 12.90 -13.19 8.28
N PRO A 86 12.91 -13.87 9.44
CA PRO A 86 14.01 -14.79 9.79
C PRO A 86 14.19 -15.88 8.73
N VAL A 87 15.44 -16.21 8.44
CA VAL A 87 15.80 -17.26 7.47
C VAL A 87 15.19 -18.60 7.90
N GLY A 88 14.57 -19.30 6.96
CA GLY A 88 13.92 -20.59 7.23
C GLY A 88 12.56 -20.52 7.93
N SER A 89 12.11 -19.33 8.36
CA SER A 89 10.79 -19.20 9.02
C SER A 89 9.65 -19.48 8.04
N LYS A 90 8.92 -20.58 8.25
CA LYS A 90 7.68 -20.87 7.51
C LYS A 90 6.51 -20.11 8.12
N SER A 91 5.56 -19.67 7.29
CA SER A 91 4.38 -18.95 7.78
C SER A 91 3.58 -19.91 8.66
N LYS A 92 3.11 -19.47 9.84
CA LYS A 92 2.32 -20.34 10.74
C LYS A 92 1.01 -20.78 10.07
N LYS A 93 0.32 -19.85 9.41
CA LYS A 93 -0.84 -20.11 8.56
C LYS A 93 -0.48 -19.91 7.09
N VAL A 94 -0.95 -20.82 6.25
CA VAL A 94 -0.88 -20.76 4.78
C VAL A 94 -2.29 -20.94 4.22
N LYS A 95 -2.49 -20.71 2.92
CA LYS A 95 -3.82 -20.72 2.28
C LYS A 95 -4.61 -22.02 2.51
N LEU A 96 -3.92 -23.15 2.65
CA LEU A 96 -4.52 -24.47 2.87
C LEU A 96 -4.56 -24.89 4.35
N SER A 97 -4.17 -24.02 5.28
CA SER A 97 -4.26 -24.32 6.72
C SER A 97 -5.71 -24.51 7.15
N GLY A 98 -6.01 -25.61 7.83
CA GLY A 98 -7.37 -26.01 8.22
C GLY A 98 -8.07 -26.90 7.18
N GLN A 99 -7.42 -27.22 6.06
CA GLN A 99 -7.94 -28.13 5.02
C GLN A 99 -7.17 -29.46 5.00
N GLU A 100 -6.39 -29.77 6.03
CA GLU A 100 -5.51 -30.94 6.09
C GLU A 100 -6.30 -32.24 5.92
N GLU A 101 -7.43 -32.38 6.62
CA GLU A 101 -8.25 -33.59 6.59
C GLU A 101 -8.91 -33.79 5.22
N VAL A 102 -9.45 -32.71 4.65
CA VAL A 102 -10.08 -32.75 3.32
C VAL A 102 -9.07 -33.14 2.25
N ILE A 103 -7.85 -32.58 2.32
CA ILE A 103 -6.77 -32.92 1.39
C ILE A 103 -6.36 -34.39 1.57
N ARG A 104 -6.30 -34.91 2.81
CA ARG A 104 -5.98 -36.32 3.07
C ARG A 104 -7.02 -37.27 2.45
N VAL A 105 -8.31 -36.99 2.63
CA VAL A 105 -9.40 -37.76 2.01
C VAL A 105 -9.34 -37.70 0.48
N LEU A 106 -9.02 -36.54 -0.11
CA LEU A 106 -8.87 -36.41 -1.56
C LEU A 106 -7.66 -37.20 -2.10
N LEU A 107 -6.57 -37.26 -1.34
CA LEU A 107 -5.40 -38.08 -1.68
C LEU A 107 -5.71 -39.57 -1.59
N GLU A 108 -6.44 -40.03 -0.58
CA GLU A 108 -6.89 -41.42 -0.45
C GLU A 108 -7.78 -41.85 -1.63
N ARG A 109 -8.58 -40.93 -2.15
CA ARG A 109 -9.39 -41.13 -3.36
C ARG A 109 -8.60 -41.04 -4.66
N ASN A 110 -7.26 -40.98 -4.61
CA ASN A 110 -6.36 -40.83 -5.77
C ASN A 110 -6.64 -39.58 -6.63
N VAL A 111 -7.21 -38.52 -6.04
CA VAL A 111 -7.41 -37.26 -6.76
C VAL A 111 -6.04 -36.61 -7.04
N SER A 112 -5.84 -36.18 -8.29
CA SER A 112 -4.55 -35.61 -8.69
C SER A 112 -4.27 -34.28 -7.96
N LYS A 113 -2.99 -34.00 -7.67
CA LYS A 113 -2.58 -32.74 -7.02
C LYS A 113 -3.03 -31.49 -7.80
N CYS A 114 -3.11 -31.59 -9.13
CA CYS A 114 -3.60 -30.51 -10.00
C CYS A 114 -5.11 -30.26 -9.78
N GLU A 115 -5.88 -31.31 -9.57
CA GLU A 115 -7.32 -31.23 -9.36
C GLU A 115 -7.65 -30.72 -7.95
N ILE A 116 -6.92 -31.18 -6.94
CA ILE A 116 -6.95 -30.59 -5.59
C ILE A 116 -6.66 -29.08 -5.65
N ALA A 117 -5.66 -28.67 -6.44
CA ALA A 117 -5.30 -27.26 -6.60
C ALA A 117 -6.45 -26.43 -7.22
N ARG A 118 -7.18 -27.00 -8.19
CA ARG A 118 -8.37 -26.36 -8.78
C ARG A 118 -9.51 -26.24 -7.78
N ILE A 119 -9.78 -27.29 -7.00
CA ILE A 119 -10.83 -27.29 -5.96
C ILE A 119 -10.60 -26.16 -4.96
N PHE A 120 -9.36 -25.96 -4.52
CA PHE A 120 -9.01 -24.92 -3.54
C PHE A 120 -8.62 -23.57 -4.17
N GLY A 121 -8.65 -23.43 -5.49
CA GLY A 121 -8.27 -22.19 -6.18
C GLY A 121 -6.82 -21.73 -5.92
N VAL A 122 -5.89 -22.68 -5.75
CA VAL A 122 -4.47 -22.41 -5.50
C VAL A 122 -3.59 -22.98 -6.60
N ASP A 123 -2.33 -22.55 -6.65
CA ASP A 123 -1.35 -23.15 -7.56
C ASP A 123 -0.99 -24.58 -7.13
N ARG A 124 -0.76 -25.48 -8.10
CA ARG A 124 -0.39 -26.88 -7.85
C ARG A 124 0.85 -27.04 -6.97
N MET A 125 1.80 -26.11 -7.05
CA MET A 125 3.00 -26.09 -6.20
C MET A 125 2.66 -25.73 -4.76
N THR A 126 1.59 -24.95 -4.54
CA THR A 126 1.09 -24.67 -3.19
C THR A 126 0.57 -25.95 -2.55
N VAL A 127 -0.20 -26.76 -3.30
CA VAL A 127 -0.67 -28.07 -2.82
C VAL A 127 0.49 -29.03 -2.60
N ALA A 128 1.41 -29.17 -3.56
CA ALA A 128 2.57 -30.05 -3.42
C ALA A 128 3.48 -29.68 -2.24
N SER A 129 3.72 -28.37 -2.05
CA SER A 129 4.48 -27.85 -0.92
C SER A 129 3.74 -28.03 0.40
N PHE A 130 2.42 -27.86 0.41
CA PHE A 130 1.60 -28.08 1.60
C PHE A 130 1.64 -29.54 2.04
N ILE A 131 1.46 -30.47 1.11
CA ILE A 131 1.60 -31.91 1.36
C ILE A 131 2.99 -32.19 1.94
N LYS A 132 4.07 -31.84 1.22
CA LYS A 132 5.45 -32.13 1.64
C LYS A 132 5.82 -31.58 3.04
N ASN A 133 5.24 -30.45 3.44
CA ASN A 133 5.66 -29.73 4.64
C ASN A 133 4.72 -29.90 5.84
N ARG A 134 3.50 -30.40 5.65
CA ARG A 134 2.45 -30.36 6.68
C ARG A 134 1.53 -31.58 6.73
N ILE A 135 1.58 -32.48 5.75
CA ILE A 135 0.85 -33.76 5.72
C ILE A 135 1.88 -34.88 5.68
#